data_AF-A0A7R9CMM7-F1
#
_entry.id   AF-A0A7R9CMM7-F1
#
_cell.length_a   1.000
_cell.length_b   1.000
_cell.length_c   1.000
_cell.angle_alpha   90.00
_cell.angle_beta   90.00
_cell.angle_gamma   90.00
#
_symmetry.space_group_name_H-M   'P 1'
#
loop_
_entity.id
_entity.type
_entity.pdbx_description
1 polymer ?
#
loop_
_entity_poly.entity_id
_entity_poly.type
_entity_poly.pdbx_seq_one_letter_code
_entity_poly.pdbx_strand_id
1 'polypeptide(L)'
;MPHSHIRTNFCLEHYFMSTRNIYCHGELLHTIQMASIFSDSKTFVDMKLKSLPNITLENFNQFMDTTSRNPTRDQVIEFVNKTFDPAGSEFENWEPNDWTENAEFFNHVRDVELKEWAKKLNALWKFLGRKIKDDVKNNPDLYSIIYVPNPVIVPGGRFREFYYWDSYWIVRGLLLSEMTETVKGMLQNFLSIVDEYGFIPNGGRIYYKGEKEAYYSELKAAAESGWDFSSRWFILNATNKGNLTNLKTRYIIPVDLNAIIYWNAKYLSDFFSELGLPEKALEYMKYAEEWMESVNEILWHEDVGAWLDYDIMNNVRRNYFYPTNIAPLWTGCFDIRKGRQQIAKILKYLEKTRIMINLGGIPATLEQSGEQWDYPNAWPPLQYIMIYALDASGDDWAKELAYQISEKWVRSNYKTFNETSAMYEKYDATVSGGHGSGGEYNVQLGFGWTNGVIMELLDKYGDRLTAEDRFEDNKPLVASIAVDGSVSTFGQVLTLVLALVVPLGFKINCQKNYIISTVEIFNMASNMAIFRIKMISYSAWLRYLIARDLNKITHFVADDFCTPIIDSALEYD
;
A
#
# COMPACT_ATOMS: atom_id res chain seq x y z
N MET A 1 -15.94 -45.73 -21.50
CA MET A 1 -16.37 -44.63 -22.40
C MET A 1 -15.94 -43.33 -21.74
N PRO A 2 -15.02 -42.55 -22.33
CA PRO A 2 -14.67 -41.25 -21.78
C PRO A 2 -15.29 -40.12 -22.64
N HIS A 3 -16.15 -39.31 -22.02
CA HIS A 3 -16.54 -37.97 -22.50
C HIS A 3 -15.72 -36.99 -21.66
N SER A 4 -14.65 -36.38 -22.18
CA SER A 4 -14.63 -35.13 -22.96
C SER A 4 -15.27 -33.94 -22.24
N HIS A 5 -14.48 -33.10 -21.56
CA HIS A 5 -14.52 -31.63 -21.63
C HIS A 5 -13.32 -31.03 -20.84
N ILE A 6 -12.13 -31.10 -21.43
CA ILE A 6 -11.04 -30.14 -21.18
C ILE A 6 -10.70 -29.56 -22.55
N ARG A 7 -11.42 -28.51 -22.94
CA ARG A 7 -11.16 -27.70 -24.13
C ARG A 7 -11.67 -26.28 -23.88
N THR A 8 -10.86 -25.46 -23.20
CA THR A 8 -11.01 -23.98 -23.22
C THR A 8 -9.69 -23.22 -22.98
N ASN A 9 -8.66 -23.78 -22.35
CA ASN A 9 -7.44 -23.00 -22.06
C ASN A 9 -6.46 -22.81 -23.24
N PHE A 10 -6.60 -23.54 -24.35
CA PHE A 10 -5.65 -23.42 -25.48
C PHE A 10 -5.99 -22.32 -26.50
N CYS A 11 -7.19 -21.73 -26.43
CA CYS A 11 -7.62 -20.68 -27.37
C CYS A 11 -7.45 -19.24 -26.83
N LEU A 12 -7.36 -19.04 -25.52
CA LEU A 12 -7.18 -17.71 -24.93
C LEU A 12 -5.74 -17.20 -25.05
N GLU A 13 -4.73 -18.07 -24.95
CA GLU A 13 -3.33 -17.63 -25.07
C GLU A 13 -3.00 -17.03 -26.45
N HIS A 14 -3.55 -17.57 -27.54
CA HIS A 14 -3.23 -17.12 -28.90
C HIS A 14 -3.88 -15.77 -29.28
N TYR A 15 -5.05 -15.43 -28.70
CA TYR A 15 -5.75 -14.16 -28.97
C TYR A 15 -5.14 -12.99 -28.18
N PHE A 16 -4.74 -13.21 -26.92
CA PHE A 16 -4.09 -12.19 -26.10
C PHE A 16 -2.65 -11.84 -26.55
N MET A 17 -2.00 -12.67 -27.37
CA MET A 17 -0.62 -12.41 -27.82
C MET A 17 -0.48 -11.11 -28.62
N SER A 18 -1.42 -10.81 -29.51
CA SER A 18 -1.33 -9.62 -30.38
C SER A 18 -1.50 -8.32 -29.60
N THR A 19 -2.44 -8.26 -28.66
CA THR A 19 -2.63 -7.10 -27.78
C THR A 19 -1.44 -6.88 -26.85
N ARG A 20 -0.82 -7.97 -26.36
CA ARG A 20 0.43 -7.89 -25.57
C ARG A 20 1.61 -7.36 -26.38
N ASN A 21 1.70 -7.67 -27.67
CA ASN A 21 2.70 -7.12 -28.61
C ASN A 21 2.54 -5.61 -28.90
N ILE A 22 1.45 -4.99 -28.43
CA ILE A 22 1.19 -3.56 -28.57
C ILE A 22 1.42 -2.85 -27.25
N TYR A 23 0.91 -3.39 -26.14
CA TYR A 23 0.89 -2.69 -24.86
C TYR A 23 1.93 -3.16 -23.84
N CYS A 24 2.47 -4.37 -23.97
CA CYS A 24 3.37 -4.96 -22.98
C CYS A 24 4.82 -5.08 -23.46
N HIS A 25 5.02 -5.36 -24.75
CA HIS A 25 6.31 -5.50 -25.40
C HIS A 25 6.16 -5.42 -26.92
N GLY A 26 7.26 -5.39 -27.67
CA GLY A 26 7.24 -5.45 -29.13
C GLY A 26 7.78 -4.19 -29.79
N GLU A 27 7.99 -4.26 -31.10
CA GLU A 27 8.58 -3.17 -31.88
C GLU A 27 7.67 -1.93 -31.90
N LEU A 28 6.34 -2.11 -32.02
CA LEU A 28 5.39 -1.00 -31.99
C LEU A 28 5.50 -0.17 -30.70
N LEU A 29 5.45 -0.85 -29.55
CA LEU A 29 5.61 -0.19 -28.25
C LEU A 29 6.97 0.51 -28.16
N HIS A 30 8.04 -0.17 -28.55
CA HIS A 30 9.39 0.37 -28.50
C HIS A 30 9.55 1.62 -29.36
N THR A 31 9.12 1.58 -30.62
CA THR A 31 9.19 2.72 -31.56
C THR A 31 8.44 3.94 -31.02
N ILE A 32 7.24 3.75 -30.47
CA ILE A 32 6.43 4.86 -29.94
C ILE A 32 7.05 5.44 -28.66
N GLN A 33 7.49 4.59 -27.74
CA GLN A 33 8.11 5.04 -26.48
C GLN A 33 9.43 5.77 -26.74
N MET A 34 10.28 5.23 -27.63
CA MET A 34 11.58 5.84 -27.96
C MET A 34 11.46 7.14 -28.76
N ALA A 35 10.33 7.36 -29.44
CA ALA A 35 10.04 8.63 -30.12
C ALA A 35 9.67 9.77 -29.14
N SER A 36 9.43 9.47 -27.85
CA SER A 36 9.10 10.45 -26.80
C SER A 36 8.02 11.45 -27.25
N ILE A 37 6.96 10.92 -27.86
CA ILE A 37 5.83 11.74 -28.37
C ILE A 37 4.93 12.24 -27.23
N PHE A 38 4.93 11.54 -26.10
CA PHE A 38 4.24 11.92 -24.86
C PHE A 38 5.26 12.16 -23.75
N SER A 39 4.96 13.09 -22.83
CA SER A 39 5.79 13.35 -21.65
C SER A 39 5.68 12.26 -20.58
N ASP A 40 4.57 11.52 -20.56
CA ASP A 40 4.33 10.38 -19.68
C ASP A 40 4.21 9.11 -20.53
N SER A 41 5.10 8.14 -20.27
CA SER A 41 5.15 6.85 -20.97
C SER A 41 3.87 6.03 -20.83
N LYS A 42 3.08 6.25 -19.76
CA LYS A 42 1.79 5.59 -19.55
C LYS A 42 0.69 6.06 -20.51
N THR A 43 0.84 7.26 -21.08
CA THR A 43 -0.18 7.84 -21.98
C THR A 43 -0.50 6.91 -23.13
N PHE A 44 0.52 6.38 -23.81
CA PHE A 44 0.33 5.51 -24.96
C PHE A 44 -0.29 4.15 -24.58
N VAL A 45 0.20 3.53 -23.50
CA VAL A 45 -0.27 2.20 -23.10
C VAL A 45 -1.71 2.22 -22.55
N ASP A 46 -2.28 3.39 -22.30
CA ASP A 46 -3.67 3.58 -21.90
C ASP A 46 -4.60 3.94 -23.07
N MET A 47 -4.08 4.14 -24.28
CA MET A 47 -4.89 4.46 -25.46
C MET A 47 -5.66 3.24 -25.96
N LYS A 48 -6.86 3.45 -26.50
CA LYS A 48 -7.67 2.40 -27.14
C LYS A 48 -7.25 2.22 -28.61
N LEU A 49 -7.25 0.98 -29.12
CA LEU A 49 -7.11 0.69 -30.54
C LEU A 49 -8.36 1.05 -31.35
N LYS A 50 -8.18 1.69 -32.52
CA LYS A 50 -9.26 1.93 -33.49
C LYS A 50 -9.62 0.71 -34.33
N SER A 51 -8.72 -0.27 -34.40
CA SER A 51 -8.86 -1.51 -35.18
C SER A 51 -8.31 -2.70 -34.39
N LEU A 52 -8.68 -3.93 -34.77
CA LEU A 52 -8.19 -5.14 -34.11
C LEU A 52 -6.63 -5.17 -34.04
N PRO A 53 -6.05 -5.82 -33.01
CA PRO A 53 -4.60 -5.85 -32.79
C PRO A 53 -3.78 -6.31 -34.00
N ASN A 54 -4.23 -7.36 -34.70
CA ASN A 54 -3.57 -7.87 -35.90
C ASN A 54 -3.53 -6.84 -37.02
N ILE A 55 -4.67 -6.17 -37.29
CA ILE A 55 -4.77 -5.10 -38.30
C ILE A 55 -3.88 -3.92 -37.90
N THR A 56 -3.83 -3.58 -36.61
CA THR A 56 -2.96 -2.51 -36.11
C THR A 56 -1.48 -2.85 -36.31
N LEU A 57 -1.06 -4.09 -36.03
CA LEU A 57 0.31 -4.55 -36.26
C LEU A 57 0.66 -4.61 -37.75
N GLU A 58 -0.28 -4.99 -38.62
CA GLU A 58 -0.11 -4.93 -40.08
C GLU A 58 0.08 -3.48 -40.56
N ASN A 59 -0.77 -2.55 -40.10
CA ASN A 59 -0.64 -1.12 -40.38
C ASN A 59 0.70 -0.57 -39.88
N PHE A 60 1.18 -1.03 -38.73
CA PHE A 60 2.48 -0.65 -38.19
C PHE A 60 3.64 -1.17 -39.04
N ASN A 61 3.60 -2.43 -39.49
CA ASN A 61 4.61 -2.99 -40.38
C ASN A 61 4.68 -2.20 -41.70
N GLN A 62 3.52 -1.88 -42.30
CA GLN A 62 3.47 -1.04 -43.50
C GLN A 62 4.04 0.36 -43.25
N PHE A 63 3.74 0.97 -42.10
CA PHE A 63 4.31 2.25 -41.69
C PHE A 63 5.83 2.20 -41.52
N MET A 64 6.36 1.13 -40.93
CA MET A 64 7.79 0.92 -40.81
C MET A 64 8.45 0.72 -42.17
N ASP A 65 7.83 -0.02 -43.09
CA ASP A 65 8.37 -0.22 -44.43
C ASP A 65 8.42 1.08 -45.24
N THR A 66 7.37 1.92 -45.19
CA THR A 66 7.34 3.21 -45.90
C THR A 66 8.34 4.23 -45.34
N THR A 67 8.72 4.09 -44.08
CA THR A 67 9.71 4.96 -43.41
C THR A 67 11.12 4.36 -43.39
N SER A 68 11.36 3.27 -44.15
CA SER A 68 12.65 2.55 -44.15
C SER A 68 13.09 2.14 -42.74
N ARG A 69 12.11 1.80 -41.89
CA ARG A 69 12.22 1.41 -40.48
C ARG A 69 12.86 2.46 -39.57
N ASN A 70 12.85 3.73 -39.98
CA ASN A 70 13.39 4.84 -39.19
C ASN A 70 12.47 6.08 -39.26
N PRO A 71 11.24 5.99 -38.71
CA PRO A 71 10.26 7.07 -38.78
C PRO A 71 10.70 8.31 -37.97
N THR A 72 10.35 9.50 -38.47
CA THR A 72 10.52 10.74 -37.70
C THR A 72 9.46 10.85 -36.60
N ARG A 73 9.72 11.71 -35.61
CA ARG A 73 8.78 11.95 -34.51
C ARG A 73 7.38 12.37 -35.00
N ASP A 74 7.30 13.22 -36.02
CA ASP A 74 6.01 13.68 -36.57
C ASP A 74 5.25 12.56 -37.29
N GLN A 75 5.98 11.68 -37.98
CA GLN A 75 5.39 10.49 -38.61
C GLN A 75 4.83 9.50 -37.57
N VAL A 76 5.52 9.33 -36.43
CA VAL A 76 5.01 8.52 -35.32
C VAL A 76 3.74 9.16 -34.72
N ILE A 77 3.70 10.48 -34.56
CA ILE A 77 2.49 11.19 -34.09
C ILE A 77 1.31 10.97 -35.03
N GLU A 78 1.53 11.12 -36.34
CA GLU A 78 0.48 10.89 -37.34
C GLU A 78 -0.02 9.44 -37.29
N PHE A 79 0.90 8.47 -37.19
CA PHE A 79 0.55 7.07 -37.05
C PHE A 79 -0.32 6.82 -35.81
N VAL A 80 0.09 7.32 -34.64
CA VAL A 80 -0.63 7.12 -33.38
C VAL A 80 -2.02 7.77 -33.44
N ASN A 81 -2.12 9.01 -33.90
CA ASN A 81 -3.41 9.70 -34.03
C ASN A 81 -4.36 8.99 -35.00
N LYS A 82 -3.83 8.33 -36.03
CA LYS A 82 -4.62 7.56 -37.00
C LYS A 82 -5.10 6.22 -36.46
N THR A 83 -4.35 5.58 -35.56
CA THR A 83 -4.56 4.18 -35.15
C THR A 83 -5.10 4.00 -33.73
N PHE A 84 -4.99 5.01 -32.88
CA PHE A 84 -5.44 4.98 -31.49
C PHE A 84 -6.42 6.11 -31.17
N ASP A 85 -7.36 5.83 -30.26
CA ASP A 85 -8.18 6.83 -29.60
C ASP A 85 -7.46 7.37 -28.34
N PRO A 86 -7.71 8.63 -27.93
CA PRO A 86 -7.07 9.22 -26.75
C PRO A 86 -7.23 8.36 -25.49
N ALA A 87 -6.22 8.36 -24.62
CA ALA A 87 -6.31 7.72 -23.32
C ALA A 87 -7.54 8.23 -22.53
N GLY A 88 -8.26 7.34 -21.86
CA GLY A 88 -9.51 7.65 -21.14
C GLY A 88 -10.77 7.41 -21.96
N SER A 89 -10.65 7.04 -23.24
CA SER A 89 -11.79 6.66 -24.10
C SER A 89 -12.54 5.42 -23.60
N GLU A 90 -11.93 4.64 -22.70
CA GLU A 90 -12.49 3.46 -22.04
C GLU A 90 -13.54 3.77 -20.96
N PHE A 91 -13.65 5.03 -20.52
CA PHE A 91 -14.58 5.42 -19.45
C PHE A 91 -15.81 6.17 -19.97
N GLU A 92 -16.90 6.02 -19.23
CA GLU A 92 -18.08 6.88 -19.29
C GLU A 92 -18.27 7.66 -17.99
N ASN A 93 -19.04 8.75 -18.07
CA ASN A 93 -19.36 9.55 -16.90
C ASN A 93 -20.19 8.71 -15.93
N TRP A 94 -19.83 8.79 -14.65
CA TRP A 94 -20.55 8.15 -13.57
C TRP A 94 -20.55 9.06 -12.35
N GLU A 95 -21.72 9.17 -11.72
CA GLU A 95 -21.89 9.81 -10.44
C GLU A 95 -22.37 8.75 -9.44
N PRO A 96 -21.75 8.62 -8.27
CA PRO A 96 -22.17 7.64 -7.27
C PRO A 96 -23.57 7.96 -6.74
N ASN A 97 -24.48 7.00 -6.83
CA ASN A 97 -25.89 7.17 -6.43
C ASN A 97 -26.08 7.20 -4.91
N ASP A 98 -25.14 6.62 -4.17
CA ASP A 98 -25.14 6.49 -2.71
C ASP A 98 -24.31 7.59 -2.02
N TRP A 99 -23.77 8.54 -2.78
CA TRP A 99 -23.06 9.68 -2.20
C TRP A 99 -24.03 10.62 -1.45
N THR A 100 -23.66 11.01 -0.24
CA THR A 100 -24.38 12.00 0.57
C THR A 100 -23.56 13.26 0.79
N GLU A 101 -24.22 14.42 0.80
CA GLU A 101 -23.59 15.70 1.10
C GLU A 101 -23.24 15.85 2.59
N ASN A 102 -23.99 15.19 3.48
CA ASN A 102 -23.89 15.32 4.93
C ASN A 102 -23.66 13.95 5.57
N ALA A 103 -22.43 13.44 5.46
CA ALA A 103 -22.04 12.19 6.12
C ALA A 103 -21.92 12.38 7.64
N GLU A 104 -22.33 11.36 8.41
CA GLU A 104 -22.40 11.40 9.87
C GLU A 104 -21.06 11.71 10.54
N PHE A 105 -19.94 11.24 9.99
CA PHE A 105 -18.62 11.44 10.60
C PHE A 105 -18.21 12.91 10.71
N PHE A 106 -18.82 13.82 9.94
CA PHE A 106 -18.60 15.27 10.08
C PHE A 106 -18.99 15.78 11.48
N ASN A 107 -19.89 15.09 12.17
CA ASN A 107 -20.31 15.43 13.53
C ASN A 107 -19.21 15.15 14.56
N HIS A 108 -18.26 14.26 14.27
CA HIS A 108 -17.13 13.95 15.15
C HIS A 108 -16.03 15.01 15.08
N VAL A 109 -15.96 15.78 13.98
CA VAL A 109 -14.98 16.86 13.80
C VAL A 109 -15.45 18.11 14.55
N ARG A 110 -14.74 18.53 15.59
CA ARG A 110 -15.09 19.73 16.36
C ARG A 110 -14.59 21.01 15.71
N ASP A 111 -13.40 20.98 15.14
CA ASP A 111 -12.83 22.15 14.46
C ASP A 111 -13.62 22.48 13.20
N VAL A 112 -14.10 23.72 13.10
CA VAL A 112 -15.00 24.17 12.02
C VAL A 112 -14.30 24.14 10.67
N GLU A 113 -13.02 24.52 10.62
CA GLU A 113 -12.25 24.55 9.38
C GLU A 113 -11.97 23.14 8.87
N LEU A 114 -11.56 22.24 9.77
CA LEU A 114 -11.35 20.84 9.43
C LEU A 114 -12.66 20.15 9.01
N LYS A 115 -13.79 20.53 9.60
CA LYS A 115 -15.12 20.03 9.20
C LYS A 115 -15.50 20.47 7.79
N GLU A 116 -15.31 21.74 7.46
CA GLU A 116 -15.56 22.24 6.10
C GLU A 116 -14.60 21.62 5.09
N TRP A 117 -13.35 21.36 5.49
CA TRP A 117 -12.42 20.61 4.66
C TRP A 117 -12.88 19.16 4.44
N ALA A 118 -13.35 18.46 5.48
CA ALA A 118 -13.90 17.10 5.36
C ALA A 118 -15.04 17.02 4.34
N LYS A 119 -15.94 18.01 4.32
CA LYS A 119 -17.01 18.13 3.31
C LYS A 119 -16.46 18.29 1.89
N LYS A 120 -15.42 19.11 1.72
CA LYS A 120 -14.75 19.27 0.41
C LYS A 120 -14.09 17.97 -0.03
N LEU A 121 -13.44 17.24 0.88
CA LEU A 121 -12.85 15.93 0.59
C LEU A 121 -13.93 14.92 0.19
N ASN A 122 -15.09 14.92 0.86
CA ASN A 122 -16.22 14.06 0.50
C ASN A 122 -16.75 14.35 -0.92
N ALA A 123 -16.77 15.61 -1.33
CA ALA A 123 -17.15 15.97 -2.70
C ALA A 123 -16.15 15.46 -3.75
N LEU A 124 -14.87 15.23 -3.39
CA LEU A 124 -13.85 14.72 -4.33
C LEU A 124 -14.18 13.31 -4.86
N TRP A 125 -14.94 12.50 -4.11
CA TRP A 125 -15.32 11.15 -4.56
C TRP A 125 -16.08 11.15 -5.90
N LYS A 126 -16.91 12.18 -6.15
CA LYS A 126 -17.62 12.35 -7.43
C LYS A 126 -16.66 12.53 -8.61
N PHE A 127 -15.51 13.17 -8.39
CA PHE A 127 -14.53 13.44 -9.44
C PHE A 127 -13.57 12.25 -9.68
N LEU A 128 -13.37 11.42 -8.67
CA LEU A 128 -12.53 10.23 -8.73
C LEU A 128 -13.29 8.98 -9.24
N GLY A 129 -14.61 9.07 -9.39
CA GLY A 129 -15.43 7.99 -9.93
C GLY A 129 -15.15 7.70 -11.40
N ARG A 130 -15.00 6.41 -11.74
CA ARG A 130 -14.85 5.91 -13.10
C ARG A 130 -15.78 4.73 -13.32
N LYS A 131 -16.47 4.74 -14.45
CA LYS A 131 -17.23 3.59 -14.93
C LYS A 131 -16.68 3.14 -16.28
N ILE A 132 -16.33 1.87 -16.37
CA ILE A 132 -15.78 1.28 -17.60
C ILE A 132 -16.94 1.00 -18.56
N LYS A 133 -16.77 1.36 -19.84
CA LYS A 133 -17.78 1.11 -20.87
C LYS A 133 -17.96 -0.39 -21.13
N ASP A 134 -19.18 -0.80 -21.48
CA ASP A 134 -19.48 -2.15 -21.96
C ASP A 134 -18.69 -2.52 -23.23
N ASP A 135 -18.20 -1.53 -23.99
CA ASP A 135 -17.32 -1.77 -25.13
C ASP A 135 -16.00 -2.46 -24.72
N VAL A 136 -15.50 -2.24 -23.51
CA VAL A 136 -14.32 -2.94 -22.99
C VAL A 136 -14.63 -4.41 -22.72
N LYS A 137 -15.84 -4.71 -22.25
CA LYS A 137 -16.32 -6.11 -22.08
C LYS A 137 -16.49 -6.81 -23.42
N ASN A 138 -17.06 -6.12 -24.40
CA ASN A 138 -17.40 -6.70 -25.70
C ASN A 138 -16.19 -6.81 -26.64
N ASN A 139 -15.22 -5.90 -26.51
CA ASN A 139 -14.03 -5.81 -27.37
C ASN A 139 -12.73 -5.69 -26.54
N PRO A 140 -12.44 -6.62 -25.59
CA PRO A 140 -11.34 -6.49 -24.64
C PRO A 140 -9.96 -6.37 -25.32
N ASP A 141 -9.81 -6.95 -26.51
CA ASP A 141 -8.56 -6.91 -27.28
C ASP A 141 -8.16 -5.52 -27.76
N LEU A 142 -9.11 -4.57 -27.82
CA LEU A 142 -8.86 -3.18 -28.22
C LEU A 142 -8.31 -2.31 -27.09
N TYR A 143 -8.23 -2.85 -25.87
CA TYR A 143 -7.93 -2.09 -24.67
C TYR A 143 -6.78 -2.71 -23.89
N SER A 144 -6.06 -1.86 -23.16
CA SER A 144 -5.17 -2.32 -22.10
C SER A 144 -5.87 -2.45 -20.74
N ILE A 145 -7.02 -1.78 -20.55
CA ILE A 145 -7.79 -1.85 -19.30
C ILE A 145 -8.49 -3.20 -19.17
N ILE A 146 -8.50 -3.74 -17.95
CA ILE A 146 -9.23 -4.96 -17.60
C ILE A 146 -10.65 -4.53 -17.23
N TYR A 147 -11.65 -5.11 -17.91
CA TYR A 147 -13.04 -4.82 -17.62
C TYR A 147 -13.39 -5.27 -16.20
N VAL A 148 -14.16 -4.44 -15.50
CA VAL A 148 -14.84 -4.80 -14.26
C VAL A 148 -16.29 -4.31 -14.32
N PRO A 149 -17.26 -5.05 -13.76
CA PRO A 149 -18.69 -4.78 -13.97
C PRO A 149 -19.22 -3.56 -13.22
N ASN A 150 -18.64 -3.22 -12.07
CA ASN A 150 -19.09 -2.10 -11.24
C ASN A 150 -18.17 -0.88 -11.39
N PRO A 151 -18.66 0.34 -11.13
CA PRO A 151 -17.82 1.52 -11.05
C PRO A 151 -16.72 1.41 -9.98
N VAL A 152 -15.66 2.20 -10.15
CA VAL A 152 -14.52 2.25 -9.24
C VAL A 152 -14.19 3.70 -8.87
N ILE A 153 -13.65 3.90 -7.67
CA ILE A 153 -13.01 5.15 -7.28
C ILE A 153 -11.51 4.96 -7.46
N VAL A 154 -10.89 5.80 -8.30
CA VAL A 154 -9.47 5.67 -8.67
C VAL A 154 -8.60 6.59 -7.81
N PRO A 155 -7.27 6.37 -7.76
CA PRO A 155 -6.38 7.25 -7.01
C PRO A 155 -6.40 8.69 -7.54
N GLY A 156 -6.31 8.92 -8.85
CA GLY A 156 -6.36 10.26 -9.45
C GLY A 156 -5.20 10.56 -10.40
N GLY A 157 -5.31 11.65 -11.15
CA GLY A 157 -4.31 12.04 -12.16
C GLY A 157 -4.15 11.01 -13.29
N ARG A 158 -2.92 10.52 -13.49
CA ARG A 158 -2.57 9.48 -14.49
C ARG A 158 -3.09 8.09 -14.13
N PHE A 159 -3.48 7.87 -12.87
CA PHE A 159 -3.99 6.60 -12.37
C PHE A 159 -5.50 6.55 -12.59
N ARG A 160 -5.90 5.96 -13.73
CA ARG A 160 -7.29 5.95 -14.21
C ARG A 160 -7.99 4.61 -14.01
N GLU A 161 -7.26 3.62 -13.54
CA GLU A 161 -7.75 2.29 -13.23
C GLU A 161 -7.81 2.09 -11.71
N PHE A 162 -8.46 1.01 -11.27
CA PHE A 162 -8.34 0.60 -9.88
C PHE A 162 -6.87 0.25 -9.57
N TYR A 163 -6.44 0.59 -8.36
CA TYR A 163 -5.17 0.15 -7.78
C TYR A 163 -5.45 -0.64 -6.52
N TYR A 164 -4.74 -1.73 -6.33
CA TYR A 164 -5.14 -2.73 -5.36
C TYR A 164 -5.02 -2.23 -3.92
N TRP A 165 -3.83 -1.88 -3.44
CA TRP A 165 -3.65 -1.43 -2.06
C TRP A 165 -4.22 -0.02 -1.81
N ASP A 166 -4.19 0.90 -2.79
CA ASP A 166 -4.82 2.23 -2.71
C ASP A 166 -6.31 2.12 -2.36
N SER A 167 -6.97 1.12 -2.93
CA SER A 167 -8.40 0.89 -2.76
C SER A 167 -8.78 0.66 -1.30
N TYR A 168 -7.85 0.24 -0.43
CA TYR A 168 -8.13 0.14 1.00
C TYR A 168 -8.43 1.47 1.63
N TRP A 169 -7.51 2.43 1.52
CA TRP A 169 -7.71 3.74 2.12
C TRP A 169 -8.85 4.49 1.46
N ILE A 170 -9.05 4.28 0.14
CA ILE A 170 -10.23 4.77 -0.57
C ILE A 170 -11.50 4.17 0.05
N VAL A 171 -11.62 2.84 0.17
CA VAL A 171 -12.79 2.16 0.77
C VAL A 171 -13.06 2.66 2.18
N ARG A 172 -12.02 2.85 3.01
CA ARG A 172 -12.15 3.40 4.36
C ARG A 172 -12.78 4.80 4.35
N GLY A 173 -12.32 5.68 3.46
CA GLY A 173 -12.93 7.00 3.27
C GLY A 173 -14.36 6.92 2.73
N LEU A 174 -14.63 6.04 1.77
CA LEU A 174 -15.97 5.84 1.19
C LEU A 174 -16.98 5.33 2.23
N LEU A 175 -16.57 4.45 3.14
CA LEU A 175 -17.41 3.96 4.24
C LEU A 175 -17.76 5.09 5.22
N LEU A 176 -16.82 5.98 5.53
CA LEU A 176 -17.10 7.19 6.32
C LEU A 176 -18.04 8.14 5.58
N SER A 177 -17.93 8.22 4.26
CA SER A 177 -18.83 8.95 3.36
C SER A 177 -20.18 8.26 3.10
N GLU A 178 -20.47 7.14 3.78
CA GLU A 178 -21.71 6.35 3.64
C GLU A 178 -21.94 5.74 2.25
N MET A 179 -20.89 5.65 1.42
CA MET A 179 -20.93 5.12 0.06
C MET A 179 -20.80 3.59 0.02
N THR A 180 -21.69 2.92 0.75
CA THR A 180 -21.64 1.46 0.99
C THR A 180 -21.91 0.62 -0.26
N GLU A 181 -22.78 1.07 -1.17
CA GLU A 181 -23.07 0.37 -2.43
C GLU A 181 -21.91 0.51 -3.42
N THR A 182 -21.28 1.68 -3.47
CA THR A 182 -20.05 1.89 -4.24
C THR A 182 -18.93 0.97 -3.73
N VAL A 183 -18.74 0.90 -2.40
CA VAL A 183 -17.76 -0.02 -1.79
C VAL A 183 -18.09 -1.46 -2.16
N LYS A 184 -19.34 -1.89 -2.01
CA LYS A 184 -19.80 -3.24 -2.40
C LYS A 184 -19.44 -3.57 -3.86
N GLY A 185 -19.71 -2.65 -4.79
CA GLY A 185 -19.38 -2.80 -6.20
C GLY A 185 -17.88 -2.94 -6.46
N MET A 186 -17.05 -2.11 -5.82
CA MET A 186 -15.59 -2.21 -5.90
C MET A 186 -15.07 -3.56 -5.39
N LEU A 187 -15.67 -4.08 -4.32
CA LEU A 187 -15.30 -5.37 -3.73
C LEU A 187 -15.70 -6.55 -4.63
N GLN A 188 -16.89 -6.48 -5.25
CA GLN A 188 -17.33 -7.44 -6.26
C GLN A 188 -16.42 -7.43 -7.50
N ASN A 189 -15.91 -6.27 -7.90
CA ASN A 189 -14.93 -6.19 -8.98
C ASN A 189 -13.67 -6.99 -8.63
N PHE A 190 -13.12 -6.81 -7.43
CA PHE A 190 -11.95 -7.58 -6.99
C PHE A 190 -12.23 -9.09 -6.93
N LEU A 191 -13.43 -9.51 -6.51
CA LEU A 191 -13.82 -10.92 -6.57
C LEU A 191 -13.82 -11.43 -8.01
N SER A 192 -14.44 -10.72 -8.96
CA SER A 192 -14.43 -11.14 -10.37
C SER A 192 -13.01 -11.23 -10.96
N ILE A 193 -12.10 -10.38 -10.51
CA ILE A 193 -10.69 -10.39 -10.92
C ILE A 193 -9.97 -11.61 -10.34
N VAL A 194 -10.25 -11.98 -9.09
CA VAL A 194 -9.71 -13.20 -8.48
C VAL A 194 -10.28 -14.44 -9.17
N ASP A 195 -11.57 -14.46 -9.48
CA ASP A 195 -12.20 -15.59 -10.17
C ASP A 195 -11.62 -15.79 -11.58
N GLU A 196 -11.31 -14.70 -12.29
CA GLU A 196 -10.77 -14.75 -13.65
C GLU A 196 -9.25 -15.01 -13.69
N TYR A 197 -8.47 -14.43 -12.76
CA TYR A 197 -7.01 -14.42 -12.83
C TYR A 197 -6.30 -15.14 -11.68
N GLY A 198 -7.02 -15.53 -10.63
CA GLY A 198 -6.47 -16.14 -9.41
C GLY A 198 -5.86 -15.13 -8.42
N PHE A 199 -5.64 -13.88 -8.82
CA PHE A 199 -5.07 -12.83 -7.97
C PHE A 199 -5.52 -11.44 -8.43
N ILE A 200 -5.34 -10.44 -7.55
CA ILE A 200 -5.59 -9.03 -7.88
C ILE A 200 -4.26 -8.41 -8.39
N PRO A 201 -4.19 -7.92 -9.65
CA PRO A 201 -3.00 -7.24 -10.15
C PRO A 201 -2.81 -5.88 -9.47
N ASN A 202 -1.61 -5.31 -9.53
CA ASN A 202 -1.30 -3.99 -8.96
C ASN A 202 -2.34 -2.93 -9.38
N GLY A 203 -2.68 -2.90 -10.66
CA GLY A 203 -3.83 -2.14 -11.16
C GLY A 203 -4.58 -2.85 -12.28
N GLY A 204 -5.73 -2.29 -12.66
CA GLY A 204 -6.65 -2.85 -13.66
C GLY A 204 -6.19 -2.80 -15.12
N ARG A 205 -4.93 -3.14 -15.43
CA ARG A 205 -4.37 -3.13 -16.80
C ARG A 205 -3.59 -4.40 -17.12
N ILE A 206 -3.60 -4.82 -18.39
CA ILE A 206 -2.94 -6.06 -18.84
C ILE A 206 -1.42 -6.05 -18.66
N TYR A 207 -0.78 -4.88 -18.67
CA TYR A 207 0.67 -4.76 -18.50
C TYR A 207 1.13 -5.01 -17.04
N TYR A 208 0.21 -5.08 -16.08
CA TYR A 208 0.49 -5.54 -14.72
C TYR A 208 0.53 -7.07 -14.58
N LYS A 209 0.26 -7.85 -15.66
CA LYS A 209 0.16 -9.32 -15.62
C LYS A 209 1.38 -10.08 -16.17
N GLY A 210 2.34 -9.42 -16.82
CA GLY A 210 3.38 -10.12 -17.58
C GLY A 210 4.54 -10.65 -16.72
N GLU A 211 5.19 -11.73 -17.13
CA GLU A 211 6.50 -12.18 -16.62
C GLU A 211 7.59 -11.95 -17.67
N LYS A 212 8.77 -11.40 -17.29
CA LYS A 212 10.01 -11.34 -18.10
C LYS A 212 11.25 -11.13 -17.20
N GLU A 213 12.42 -11.44 -17.76
CA GLU A 213 13.84 -11.40 -17.31
C GLU A 213 14.15 -10.93 -15.88
N ALA A 214 15.23 -11.46 -15.30
CA ALA A 214 15.57 -11.29 -13.89
C ALA A 214 15.54 -9.82 -13.38
N TYR A 215 16.00 -8.84 -14.16
CA TYR A 215 15.94 -7.42 -13.76
C TYR A 215 14.51 -6.85 -13.77
N TYR A 216 13.72 -7.15 -14.80
CA TYR A 216 12.31 -6.76 -14.86
C TYR A 216 11.46 -7.42 -13.78
N SER A 217 11.84 -8.63 -13.36
CA SER A 217 11.21 -9.32 -12.23
C SER A 217 11.42 -8.56 -10.91
N GLU A 218 12.59 -7.96 -10.71
CA GLU A 218 12.84 -7.13 -9.53
C GLU A 218 12.02 -5.84 -9.57
N LEU A 219 12.00 -5.14 -10.71
CA LEU A 219 11.18 -3.93 -10.88
C LEU A 219 9.70 -4.21 -10.63
N LYS A 220 9.18 -5.32 -11.15
CA LYS A 220 7.79 -5.76 -10.90
C LYS A 220 7.55 -6.09 -9.44
N ALA A 221 8.46 -6.80 -8.79
CA ALA A 221 8.33 -7.11 -7.38
C ALA A 221 8.34 -5.84 -6.51
N ALA A 222 9.13 -4.82 -6.87
CA ALA A 222 9.06 -3.51 -6.21
C ALA A 222 7.71 -2.81 -6.47
N ALA A 223 7.17 -2.86 -7.68
CA ALA A 223 5.82 -2.34 -7.96
C ALA A 223 4.72 -3.11 -7.22
N GLU A 224 4.81 -4.44 -7.13
CA GLU A 224 3.91 -5.30 -6.34
C GLU A 224 3.98 -4.98 -4.84
N SER A 225 5.13 -4.51 -4.34
CA SER A 225 5.26 -4.09 -2.94
C SER A 225 4.52 -2.78 -2.63
N GLY A 226 4.16 -2.01 -3.67
CA GLY A 226 3.65 -0.64 -3.55
C GLY A 226 4.74 0.43 -3.34
N TRP A 227 6.02 0.03 -3.20
CA TRP A 227 7.15 0.94 -2.97
C TRP A 227 8.08 1.03 -4.21
N ASP A 228 7.53 1.37 -5.37
CA ASP A 228 8.25 1.58 -6.62
C ASP A 228 8.68 3.04 -6.80
N PHE A 229 9.94 3.44 -6.66
CA PHE A 229 11.06 2.67 -6.13
C PHE A 229 11.55 3.28 -4.82
N SER A 230 12.34 2.48 -4.10
CA SER A 230 12.91 2.81 -2.80
C SER A 230 14.27 2.15 -2.63
N SER A 231 15.16 2.83 -1.93
CA SER A 231 16.40 2.32 -1.36
C SER A 231 16.17 1.08 -0.50
N ARG A 232 14.96 0.93 0.05
CA ARG A 232 14.50 -0.29 0.75
C ARG A 232 14.81 -1.56 -0.02
N TRP A 233 14.69 -1.52 -1.35
CA TRP A 233 14.88 -2.67 -2.23
C TRP A 233 16.30 -2.80 -2.81
N PHE A 234 17.20 -1.87 -2.50
CA PHE A 234 18.56 -1.91 -3.01
C PHE A 234 19.43 -2.86 -2.18
N ILE A 235 20.25 -3.65 -2.86
CA ILE A 235 21.33 -4.43 -2.26
C ILE A 235 22.62 -4.09 -3.02
N LEU A 236 23.42 -3.21 -2.42
CA LEU A 236 24.80 -2.95 -2.82
C LEU A 236 25.70 -3.19 -1.61
N ASN A 237 26.60 -4.18 -1.69
CA ASN A 237 27.47 -4.57 -0.57
C ASN A 237 26.70 -4.86 0.74
N ALA A 238 25.57 -5.57 0.64
CA ALA A 238 24.67 -5.85 1.76
C ALA A 238 24.09 -4.60 2.46
N THR A 239 23.96 -3.48 1.73
CA THR A 239 23.37 -2.23 2.21
C THR A 239 22.18 -1.77 1.36
N ASN A 240 21.38 -0.81 1.87
CA ASN A 240 20.33 -0.10 1.12
C ASN A 240 20.85 1.02 0.20
N LYS A 241 22.17 1.14 0.02
CA LYS A 241 22.74 2.12 -0.90
C LYS A 241 22.65 1.62 -2.35
N GLY A 242 22.76 2.54 -3.31
CA GLY A 242 22.80 2.20 -4.73
C GLY A 242 21.78 3.00 -5.54
N ASN A 243 21.35 2.42 -6.65
CA ASN A 243 20.31 2.94 -7.54
C ASN A 243 19.46 1.77 -8.09
N LEU A 244 18.54 2.04 -9.01
CA LEU A 244 17.66 1.03 -9.62
C LEU A 244 18.39 -0.21 -10.16
N THR A 245 19.64 -0.10 -10.62
CA THR A 245 20.42 -1.25 -11.08
C THR A 245 20.76 -2.25 -9.95
N ASN A 246 20.64 -1.82 -8.69
CA ASN A 246 20.90 -2.59 -7.48
C ASN A 246 19.62 -3.17 -6.85
N LEU A 247 18.48 -3.09 -7.53
CA LEU A 247 17.19 -3.55 -7.03
C LEU A 247 17.16 -5.09 -6.93
N LYS A 248 16.80 -5.60 -5.74
CA LYS A 248 16.79 -7.02 -5.35
C LYS A 248 15.60 -7.37 -4.46
N THR A 249 14.43 -6.80 -4.74
CA THR A 249 13.20 -6.94 -3.94
C THR A 249 12.86 -8.39 -3.61
N ARG A 250 13.02 -9.32 -4.55
CA ARG A 250 12.69 -10.75 -4.33
C ARG A 250 13.61 -11.45 -3.31
N TYR A 251 14.73 -10.83 -2.95
CA TYR A 251 15.68 -11.31 -1.94
C TYR A 251 15.53 -10.61 -0.59
N ILE A 252 14.43 -9.88 -0.39
CA ILE A 252 14.14 -9.18 0.86
C ILE A 252 12.82 -9.72 1.41
N ILE A 253 12.83 -10.19 2.66
CA ILE A 253 11.63 -10.56 3.40
C ILE A 253 11.08 -9.30 4.07
N PRO A 254 9.97 -8.71 3.59
CA PRO A 254 9.47 -7.43 4.08
C PRO A 254 8.60 -7.59 5.33
N VAL A 255 8.77 -6.70 6.32
CA VAL A 255 8.00 -6.71 7.57
C VAL A 255 6.50 -6.51 7.34
N ASP A 256 6.14 -5.53 6.52
CA ASP A 256 4.75 -5.20 6.16
C ASP A 256 4.02 -6.35 5.48
N LEU A 257 4.63 -6.96 4.46
CA LEU A 257 4.02 -8.09 3.75
C LEU A 257 3.70 -9.24 4.73
N ASN A 258 4.64 -9.60 5.59
CA ASN A 258 4.45 -10.72 6.51
C ASN A 258 3.45 -10.40 7.63
N ALA A 259 3.41 -9.15 8.10
CA ALA A 259 2.38 -8.68 9.03
C ALA A 259 0.98 -8.77 8.40
N ILE A 260 0.84 -8.38 7.12
CA ILE A 260 -0.42 -8.46 6.38
C ILE A 260 -0.84 -9.92 6.14
N ILE A 261 0.09 -10.82 5.81
CA ILE A 261 -0.22 -12.25 5.64
C ILE A 261 -0.78 -12.87 6.93
N TYR A 262 -0.15 -12.59 8.07
CA TYR A 262 -0.71 -12.98 9.38
C TYR A 262 -2.14 -12.47 9.54
N TRP A 263 -2.34 -11.18 9.25
CA TRP A 263 -3.65 -10.54 9.41
C TRP A 263 -4.72 -11.20 8.55
N ASN A 264 -4.35 -11.62 7.34
CA ASN A 264 -5.24 -12.30 6.42
C ASN A 264 -5.64 -13.69 6.93
N ALA A 265 -4.71 -14.44 7.51
CA ALA A 265 -5.02 -15.73 8.14
C ALA A 265 -5.96 -15.55 9.35
N LYS A 266 -5.72 -14.52 10.18
CA LYS A 266 -6.64 -14.14 11.28
C LYS A 266 -8.05 -13.85 10.75
N TYR A 267 -8.15 -13.06 9.69
CA TYR A 267 -9.44 -12.75 9.11
C TYR A 267 -10.15 -13.96 8.50
N LEU A 268 -9.44 -14.85 7.81
CA LEU A 268 -10.03 -16.09 7.32
C LEU A 268 -10.57 -16.96 8.45
N SER A 269 -9.85 -17.03 9.57
CA SER A 269 -10.33 -17.71 10.77
C SER A 269 -11.65 -17.12 11.27
N ASP A 270 -11.72 -15.79 11.39
CA ASP A 270 -12.93 -15.10 11.84
C ASP A 270 -14.08 -15.35 10.84
N PHE A 271 -13.81 -15.30 9.54
CA PHE A 271 -14.78 -15.61 8.48
C PHE A 271 -15.38 -17.00 8.58
N PHE A 272 -14.52 -18.01 8.65
CA PHE A 272 -14.99 -19.39 8.74
C PHE A 272 -15.77 -19.61 10.03
N SER A 273 -15.47 -18.87 11.10
CA SER A 273 -16.26 -18.91 12.34
C SER A 273 -17.68 -18.38 12.11
N GLU A 274 -17.82 -17.22 11.47
CA GLU A 274 -19.12 -16.60 11.14
C GLU A 274 -19.95 -17.45 10.16
N LEU A 275 -19.29 -18.17 9.25
CA LEU A 275 -19.94 -19.10 8.31
C LEU A 275 -20.35 -20.44 8.95
N GLY A 276 -20.08 -20.65 10.23
CA GLY A 276 -20.38 -21.93 10.90
C GLY A 276 -19.45 -23.08 10.49
N LEU A 277 -18.22 -22.77 10.07
CA LEU A 277 -17.17 -23.72 9.64
C LEU A 277 -15.99 -23.73 10.65
N PRO A 278 -16.20 -24.23 11.89
CA PRO A 278 -15.22 -24.10 12.97
C PRO A 278 -13.90 -24.85 12.73
N GLU A 279 -13.92 -25.94 11.96
CA GLU A 279 -12.69 -26.69 11.64
C GLU A 279 -11.74 -25.87 10.75
N LYS A 280 -12.27 -25.23 9.69
CA LYS A 280 -11.50 -24.31 8.85
C LYS A 280 -11.06 -23.07 9.63
N ALA A 281 -11.92 -22.56 10.53
CA ALA A 281 -11.54 -21.45 11.39
C ALA A 281 -10.30 -21.78 12.24
N LEU A 282 -10.32 -22.94 12.91
CA LEU A 282 -9.20 -23.41 13.72
C LEU A 282 -7.92 -23.62 12.87
N GLU A 283 -8.06 -24.14 11.66
CA GLU A 283 -6.95 -24.33 10.72
C GLU A 283 -6.27 -22.98 10.39
N TYR A 284 -7.04 -21.96 10.01
CA TYR A 284 -6.50 -20.65 9.68
C TYR A 284 -5.95 -19.90 10.90
N MET A 285 -6.55 -20.11 12.08
CA MET A 285 -5.98 -19.60 13.33
C MET A 285 -4.60 -20.18 13.59
N LYS A 286 -4.43 -21.50 13.38
CA LYS A 286 -3.14 -22.16 13.51
C LYS A 286 -2.12 -21.60 12.52
N TYR A 287 -2.49 -21.39 11.26
CA TYR A 287 -1.60 -20.73 10.29
C TYR A 287 -1.20 -19.33 10.73
N ALA A 288 -2.13 -18.55 11.28
CA ALA A 288 -1.81 -17.22 11.83
C ALA A 288 -0.81 -17.32 12.98
N GLU A 289 -1.02 -18.21 13.95
CA GLU A 289 -0.12 -18.39 15.10
C GLU A 289 1.30 -18.79 14.65
N GLU A 290 1.43 -19.80 13.79
CA GLU A 290 2.72 -20.25 13.25
C GLU A 290 3.43 -19.14 12.45
N TRP A 291 2.67 -18.33 11.69
CA TRP A 291 3.23 -17.22 10.92
C TRP A 291 3.72 -16.10 11.83
N MET A 292 2.95 -15.75 12.86
CA MET A 292 3.33 -14.76 13.86
C MET A 292 4.61 -15.15 14.59
N GLU A 293 4.73 -16.42 15.00
CA GLU A 293 5.94 -16.94 15.63
C GLU A 293 7.16 -16.76 14.71
N SER A 294 7.02 -17.13 13.43
CA SER A 294 8.07 -16.96 12.42
C SER A 294 8.47 -15.50 12.22
N VAL A 295 7.48 -14.58 12.16
CA VAL A 295 7.73 -13.13 12.06
C VAL A 295 8.51 -12.62 13.28
N ASN A 296 8.18 -13.07 14.48
CA ASN A 296 8.87 -12.67 15.70
C ASN A 296 10.23 -13.35 15.88
N GLU A 297 10.47 -14.51 15.27
CA GLU A 297 11.79 -15.15 15.33
C GLU A 297 12.78 -14.50 14.34
N ILE A 298 12.31 -14.21 13.12
CA ILE A 298 13.18 -13.79 12.01
C ILE A 298 13.33 -12.26 11.97
N LEU A 299 12.23 -11.52 12.14
CA LEU A 299 12.19 -10.09 11.84
C LEU A 299 12.30 -9.22 13.10
N TRP A 300 11.87 -9.70 14.27
CA TRP A 300 12.01 -8.94 15.52
C TRP A 300 13.44 -8.97 16.03
N HIS A 301 14.00 -7.79 16.30
CA HIS A 301 15.34 -7.66 16.86
C HIS A 301 15.32 -6.98 18.23
N GLU A 302 15.56 -7.77 19.27
CA GLU A 302 15.46 -7.37 20.68
C GLU A 302 16.41 -6.22 21.07
N ASP A 303 17.57 -6.13 20.43
CA ASP A 303 18.60 -5.10 20.61
C ASP A 303 18.26 -3.78 19.90
N VAL A 304 17.48 -3.84 18.82
CA VAL A 304 17.01 -2.68 18.08
C VAL A 304 15.69 -2.17 18.65
N GLY A 305 14.81 -3.09 19.05
CA GLY A 305 13.46 -2.78 19.53
C GLY A 305 12.43 -2.59 18.42
N ALA A 306 12.63 -3.23 17.26
CA ALA A 306 11.73 -3.14 16.11
C ALA A 306 11.79 -4.41 15.25
N TRP A 307 10.82 -4.57 14.35
CA TRP A 307 10.93 -5.53 13.27
C TRP A 307 11.67 -4.92 12.08
N LEU A 308 12.62 -5.65 11.51
CA LEU A 308 13.43 -5.21 10.37
C LEU A 308 13.27 -6.18 9.20
N ASP A 309 13.31 -5.66 7.98
CA ASP A 309 13.35 -6.51 6.80
C ASP A 309 14.60 -7.39 6.81
N TYR A 310 14.53 -8.56 6.16
CA TYR A 310 15.65 -9.50 6.13
C TYR A 310 16.18 -9.69 4.70
N ASP A 311 17.48 -9.48 4.49
CA ASP A 311 18.18 -9.76 3.24
C ASP A 311 18.62 -11.23 3.23
N ILE A 312 17.93 -12.04 2.45
CA ILE A 312 18.24 -13.48 2.32
C ILE A 312 19.48 -13.74 1.46
N MET A 313 19.86 -12.81 0.59
CA MET A 313 21.03 -12.96 -0.28
C MET A 313 22.33 -12.87 0.52
N ASN A 314 22.37 -11.98 1.50
CA ASN A 314 23.54 -11.75 2.35
C ASN A 314 23.38 -12.32 3.76
N ASN A 315 22.20 -12.87 4.10
CA ASN A 315 21.87 -13.43 5.42
C ASN A 315 22.07 -12.38 6.53
N VAL A 316 21.54 -11.17 6.30
CA VAL A 316 21.64 -10.04 7.23
C VAL A 316 20.29 -9.37 7.44
N ARG A 317 20.05 -8.91 8.66
CA ARG A 317 18.96 -7.97 8.94
C ARG A 317 19.23 -6.61 8.29
N ARG A 318 18.20 -5.97 7.76
CA ARG A 318 18.27 -4.64 7.15
C ARG A 318 17.96 -3.58 8.20
N ASN A 319 19.00 -3.12 8.89
CA ASN A 319 18.91 -2.18 10.01
C ASN A 319 18.68 -0.72 9.56
N TYR A 320 17.54 -0.49 8.89
CA TYR A 320 17.11 0.80 8.37
C TYR A 320 15.73 1.12 8.89
N PHE A 321 15.47 2.42 9.06
CA PHE A 321 14.15 2.89 9.47
C PHE A 321 13.18 2.90 8.28
N TYR A 322 12.06 2.22 8.46
CA TYR A 322 10.86 2.30 7.64
C TYR A 322 9.65 2.43 8.58
N PRO A 323 8.64 3.27 8.27
CA PRO A 323 7.41 3.32 9.07
C PRO A 323 6.74 1.96 9.27
N THR A 324 6.91 1.05 8.31
CA THR A 324 6.40 -0.33 8.33
C THR A 324 7.16 -1.27 9.27
N ASN A 325 8.28 -0.85 9.87
CA ASN A 325 8.97 -1.63 10.91
C ASN A 325 8.08 -1.95 12.11
N ILE A 326 6.99 -1.20 12.32
CA ILE A 326 6.03 -1.43 13.40
C ILE A 326 4.67 -1.93 12.89
N ALA A 327 4.53 -2.28 11.61
CA ALA A 327 3.31 -2.85 11.03
C ALA A 327 2.78 -4.09 11.77
N PRO A 328 3.61 -4.92 12.45
CA PRO A 328 3.10 -5.97 13.31
C PRO A 328 2.19 -5.48 14.46
N LEU A 329 2.41 -4.28 15.01
CA LEU A 329 1.48 -3.71 15.99
C LEU A 329 0.12 -3.38 15.36
N TRP A 330 0.11 -2.85 14.13
CA TRP A 330 -1.12 -2.51 13.40
C TRP A 330 -1.99 -3.74 13.11
N THR A 331 -1.35 -4.85 12.76
CA THR A 331 -2.02 -6.11 12.38
C THR A 331 -2.26 -7.06 13.56
N GLY A 332 -1.67 -6.78 14.73
CA GLY A 332 -1.65 -7.70 15.87
C GLY A 332 -0.72 -8.90 15.69
N CYS A 333 0.24 -8.84 14.75
CA CYS A 333 1.22 -9.89 14.44
C CYS A 333 2.37 -9.96 15.47
N PHE A 334 2.06 -9.96 16.75
CA PHE A 334 3.05 -10.02 17.82
C PHE A 334 2.51 -10.75 19.05
N ASP A 335 3.42 -11.31 19.84
CA ASP A 335 3.05 -11.99 21.07
C ASP A 335 2.55 -10.98 22.11
N ILE A 336 1.24 -10.92 22.30
CA ILE A 336 0.57 -10.01 23.25
C ILE A 336 1.14 -10.16 24.67
N ARG A 337 1.60 -11.37 25.07
CA ARG A 337 2.21 -11.61 26.39
C ARG A 337 3.51 -10.82 26.58
N LYS A 338 4.21 -10.54 25.48
CA LYS A 338 5.43 -9.70 25.43
C LYS A 338 5.14 -8.26 25.03
N GLY A 339 3.90 -7.95 24.64
CA GLY A 339 3.48 -6.68 24.05
C GLY A 339 3.96 -5.46 24.83
N ARG A 340 3.75 -5.40 26.15
CA ARG A 340 4.17 -4.24 26.97
C ARG A 340 5.69 -3.96 26.87
N GLN A 341 6.51 -5.01 26.91
CA GLN A 341 7.97 -4.86 26.81
C GLN A 341 8.39 -4.49 25.39
N GLN A 342 7.77 -5.09 24.38
CA GLN A 342 8.01 -4.76 22.97
C GLN A 342 7.63 -3.32 22.65
N ILE A 343 6.46 -2.84 23.10
CA ILE A 343 6.00 -1.46 22.91
C ILE A 343 6.97 -0.46 23.53
N ALA A 344 7.44 -0.70 24.76
CA ALA A 344 8.43 0.18 25.39
C ALA A 344 9.76 0.24 24.59
N LYS A 345 10.15 -0.85 23.93
CA LYS A 345 11.33 -0.89 23.05
C LYS A 345 11.09 -0.16 21.73
N ILE A 346 9.90 -0.30 21.17
CA ILE A 346 9.47 0.41 19.96
C ILE A 346 9.48 1.92 20.21
N LEU A 347 8.94 2.39 21.34
CA LEU A 347 8.97 3.83 21.67
C LEU A 347 10.41 4.36 21.77
N LYS A 348 11.32 3.61 22.40
CA LYS A 348 12.76 3.96 22.43
C LYS A 348 13.40 3.95 21.05
N TYR A 349 13.01 3.01 20.18
CA TYR A 349 13.47 2.94 18.80
C TYR A 349 13.01 4.17 18.00
N LEU A 350 11.74 4.56 18.12
CA LEU A 350 11.17 5.74 17.45
C LEU A 350 11.78 7.05 17.96
N GLU A 351 12.02 7.16 19.27
CA GLU A 351 12.73 8.29 19.87
C GLU A 351 14.17 8.39 19.33
N LYS A 352 14.91 7.27 19.32
CA LYS A 352 16.29 7.20 18.82
C LYS A 352 16.40 7.53 17.34
N THR A 353 15.43 7.11 16.52
CA THR A 353 15.38 7.42 15.09
C THR A 353 14.94 8.86 14.79
N ARG A 354 14.48 9.60 15.81
CA ARG A 354 14.10 11.02 15.72
C ARG A 354 13.02 11.29 14.66
N ILE A 355 12.07 10.37 14.51
CA ILE A 355 11.03 10.46 13.47
C ILE A 355 10.21 11.76 13.53
N MET A 356 10.11 12.37 14.71
CA MET A 356 9.35 13.60 14.95
C MET A 356 10.07 14.91 14.56
N ILE A 357 11.34 14.86 14.11
CA ILE A 357 12.07 16.06 13.67
C ILE A 357 11.46 16.70 12.42
N ASN A 358 10.81 15.88 11.59
CA ASN A 358 10.18 16.27 10.34
C ASN A 358 8.83 16.94 10.62
N LEU A 359 8.55 18.08 9.97
CA LEU A 359 7.39 18.93 10.26
C LEU A 359 6.15 18.61 9.40
N GLY A 360 6.33 18.01 8.23
CA GLY A 360 5.29 17.69 7.27
C GLY A 360 4.75 16.26 7.35
N GLY A 361 5.39 15.38 8.14
CA GLY A 361 5.00 13.97 8.30
C GLY A 361 6.20 13.09 8.65
N ILE A 362 5.98 11.78 8.74
CA ILE A 362 7.05 10.78 8.91
C ILE A 362 7.55 10.36 7.52
N PRO A 363 8.84 10.50 7.20
CA PRO A 363 9.35 10.15 5.87
C PRO A 363 9.31 8.64 5.65
N ALA A 364 9.23 8.22 4.38
CA ALA A 364 9.21 6.82 3.98
C ALA A 364 10.48 6.07 4.42
N THR A 365 11.63 6.74 4.34
CA THR A 365 12.94 6.26 4.79
C THR A 365 13.74 7.42 5.37
N LEU A 366 14.95 7.15 5.86
CA LEU A 366 15.94 8.19 6.19
C LEU A 366 17.04 8.30 5.11
N GLU A 367 16.85 7.66 3.96
CA GLU A 367 17.81 7.60 2.87
C GLU A 367 17.45 8.61 1.77
N GLN A 368 18.43 9.38 1.30
CA GLN A 368 18.27 10.31 0.18
C GLN A 368 18.77 9.67 -1.11
N SER A 369 17.96 8.81 -1.70
CA SER A 369 18.29 8.10 -2.95
C SER A 369 17.92 8.88 -4.21
N GLY A 370 16.95 9.81 -4.12
CA GLY A 370 16.28 10.44 -5.26
C GLY A 370 15.03 9.69 -5.75
N GLU A 371 14.78 8.48 -5.23
CA GLU A 371 13.57 7.71 -5.52
C GLU A 371 12.36 8.24 -4.75
N GLN A 372 11.15 7.90 -5.22
CA GLN A 372 9.93 8.49 -4.65
C GLN A 372 9.51 7.93 -3.28
N TRP A 373 9.82 6.66 -3.00
CA TRP A 373 9.55 6.03 -1.69
C TRP A 373 10.77 6.12 -0.76
N ASP A 374 11.39 7.30 -0.72
CA ASP A 374 12.56 7.63 0.10
C ASP A 374 12.48 9.06 0.64
N TYR A 375 13.40 9.41 1.55
CA TYR A 375 13.50 10.77 2.08
C TYR A 375 13.71 11.79 0.95
N PRO A 376 12.99 12.94 0.95
CA PRO A 376 12.17 13.48 2.04
C PRO A 376 10.68 13.13 1.96
N ASN A 377 10.25 12.24 1.06
CA ASN A 377 8.83 12.02 0.84
C ASN A 377 8.14 11.29 2.00
N ALA A 378 6.96 11.77 2.36
CA ALA A 378 6.01 11.15 3.27
C ALA A 378 4.75 10.73 2.50
N TRP A 379 4.28 9.51 2.77
CA TRP A 379 3.15 8.91 2.06
C TRP A 379 1.98 8.64 3.01
N PRO A 380 0.72 8.93 2.60
CA PRO A 380 -0.46 8.72 3.45
C PRO A 380 -0.59 7.29 3.99
N PRO A 381 -0.39 6.22 3.19
CA PRO A 381 -0.35 4.84 3.69
C PRO A 381 0.59 4.62 4.87
N LEU A 382 1.78 5.21 4.81
CA LEU A 382 2.82 5.01 5.82
C LEU A 382 2.52 5.78 7.10
N GLN A 383 1.90 6.96 6.98
CA GLN A 383 1.38 7.69 8.14
C GLN A 383 0.29 6.87 8.82
N TYR A 384 -0.66 6.36 8.03
CA TYR A 384 -1.75 5.53 8.52
C TYR A 384 -1.23 4.32 9.29
N ILE A 385 -0.32 3.53 8.70
CA ILE A 385 0.25 2.33 9.34
C ILE A 385 0.94 2.69 10.66
N MET A 386 1.77 3.74 10.68
CA MET A 386 2.47 4.19 11.89
C MET A 386 1.48 4.62 12.99
N ILE A 387 0.51 5.48 12.64
CA ILE A 387 -0.48 6.02 13.58
C ILE A 387 -1.33 4.89 14.15
N TYR A 388 -1.89 4.04 13.29
CA TYR A 388 -2.77 2.95 13.73
C TYR A 388 -2.02 1.83 14.45
N ALA A 389 -0.74 1.58 14.13
CA ALA A 389 0.12 0.69 14.90
C ALA A 389 0.31 1.17 16.35
N LEU A 390 0.62 2.47 16.51
CA LEU A 390 0.84 3.07 17.82
C LEU A 390 -0.45 3.17 18.64
N ASP A 391 -1.57 3.53 18.00
CA ASP A 391 -2.88 3.61 18.65
C ASP A 391 -3.39 2.24 19.14
N ALA A 392 -3.19 1.19 18.32
CA ALA A 392 -3.57 -0.18 18.65
C ALA A 392 -2.71 -0.83 19.77
N SER A 393 -1.63 -0.17 20.20
CA SER A 393 -0.69 -0.71 21.19
C SER A 393 -1.27 -0.92 22.59
N GLY A 394 -2.32 -0.17 22.94
CA GLY A 394 -2.87 -0.15 24.31
C GLY A 394 -2.01 0.61 25.34
N ASP A 395 -0.91 1.25 24.92
CA ASP A 395 -0.04 2.08 25.76
C ASP A 395 -0.34 3.58 25.57
N ASP A 396 -0.49 4.32 26.67
CA ASP A 396 -0.92 5.73 26.62
C ASP A 396 0.11 6.65 25.96
N TRP A 397 1.41 6.37 26.11
CA TRP A 397 2.46 7.16 25.46
C TRP A 397 2.48 6.91 23.96
N ALA A 398 2.31 5.66 23.55
CA ALA A 398 2.19 5.31 22.14
C ALA A 398 0.94 5.95 21.49
N LYS A 399 -0.22 5.92 22.18
CA LYS A 399 -1.44 6.58 21.70
C LYS A 399 -1.29 8.10 21.58
N GLU A 400 -0.64 8.74 22.55
CA GLU A 400 -0.37 10.18 22.46
C GLU A 400 0.62 10.50 21.33
N LEU A 401 1.64 9.68 21.12
CA LEU A 401 2.51 9.81 19.94
C LEU A 401 1.73 9.63 18.62
N ALA A 402 0.81 8.67 18.56
CA ALA A 402 -0.07 8.48 17.39
C ALA A 402 -0.89 9.74 17.10
N TYR A 403 -1.47 10.37 18.14
CA TYR A 403 -2.18 11.63 18.03
C TYR A 403 -1.27 12.75 17.51
N GLN A 404 -0.07 12.94 18.08
CA GLN A 404 0.86 13.98 17.65
C GLN A 404 1.31 13.83 16.19
N ILE A 405 1.52 12.59 15.74
CA ILE A 405 1.82 12.31 14.32
C ILE A 405 0.60 12.67 13.45
N SER A 406 -0.60 12.31 13.90
CA SER A 406 -1.86 12.61 13.20
C SER A 406 -2.09 14.11 13.06
N GLU A 407 -1.94 14.87 14.15
CA GLU A 407 -2.11 16.32 14.17
C GLU A 407 -1.15 17.00 13.19
N LYS A 408 0.13 16.62 13.23
CA LYS A 408 1.15 17.13 12.30
C LYS A 408 0.79 16.83 10.84
N TRP A 409 0.40 15.59 10.55
CA TRP A 409 0.07 15.16 9.19
C TRP A 409 -1.17 15.90 8.65
N VAL A 410 -2.24 15.95 9.45
CA VAL A 410 -3.51 16.63 9.11
C VAL A 410 -3.26 18.11 8.84
N ARG A 411 -2.52 18.80 9.71
CA ARG A 411 -2.19 20.24 9.53
C ARG A 411 -1.36 20.49 8.28
N SER A 412 -0.35 19.65 8.03
CA SER A 412 0.48 19.77 6.81
C SER A 412 -0.39 19.63 5.55
N ASN A 413 -1.26 18.62 5.51
CA ASN A 413 -2.15 18.38 4.36
C ASN A 413 -3.20 19.49 4.20
N TYR A 414 -3.78 19.96 5.31
CA TYR A 414 -4.76 21.05 5.32
C TYR A 414 -4.15 22.34 4.77
N LYS A 415 -2.94 22.68 5.22
CA LYS A 415 -2.20 23.84 4.73
C LYS A 415 -1.96 23.76 3.22
N THR A 416 -1.43 22.63 2.72
CA THR A 416 -1.24 22.44 1.28
C THR A 416 -2.55 22.57 0.51
N PHE A 417 -3.64 21.98 1.02
CA PHE A 417 -4.94 22.04 0.37
C PHE A 417 -5.48 23.48 0.32
N ASN A 418 -5.30 24.28 1.38
CA ASN A 418 -5.75 25.67 1.38
C ASN A 418 -4.96 26.54 0.39
N GLU A 419 -3.66 26.25 0.21
CA GLU A 419 -2.80 26.98 -0.73
C GLU A 419 -3.04 26.60 -2.20
N THR A 420 -3.39 25.33 -2.46
CA THR A 420 -3.39 24.76 -3.84
C THR A 420 -4.76 24.31 -4.32
N SER A 421 -5.74 24.20 -3.43
CA SER A 421 -7.04 23.55 -3.65
C SER A 421 -6.95 22.09 -4.12
N ALA A 422 -5.84 21.40 -3.81
CA ALA A 422 -5.61 20.03 -4.25
C ALA A 422 -5.02 19.15 -3.13
N MET A 423 -5.36 17.86 -3.20
CA MET A 423 -4.73 16.80 -2.41
C MET A 423 -3.67 16.12 -3.26
N TYR A 424 -2.53 15.79 -2.66
CA TYR A 424 -1.39 15.22 -3.39
C TYR A 424 -1.23 13.73 -3.09
N GLU A 425 -0.60 13.02 -4.04
CA GLU A 425 -0.19 11.63 -3.88
C GLU A 425 0.75 11.43 -2.68
N LYS A 426 1.70 12.34 -2.50
CA LYS A 426 2.79 12.30 -1.51
C LYS A 426 3.19 13.73 -1.10
N TYR A 427 3.74 13.87 0.10
CA TYR A 427 4.08 15.15 0.73
C TYR A 427 5.56 15.22 1.09
N ASP A 428 6.08 16.42 1.30
CA ASP A 428 7.44 16.60 1.83
C ASP A 428 7.40 16.49 3.36
N ALA A 429 8.13 15.52 3.93
CA ALA A 429 8.18 15.31 5.37
C ALA A 429 8.86 16.48 6.10
N THR A 430 9.76 17.20 5.44
CA THR A 430 10.62 18.22 6.08
C THR A 430 9.91 19.56 6.24
N VAL A 431 8.94 19.86 5.37
CA VAL A 431 8.23 21.14 5.31
C VAL A 431 6.73 20.94 5.53
N SER A 432 6.18 21.59 6.55
CA SER A 432 4.72 21.64 6.74
C SER A 432 4.06 22.40 5.59
N GLY A 433 3.12 21.73 4.90
CA GLY A 433 2.47 22.24 3.70
C GLY A 433 3.20 21.91 2.40
N GLY A 434 4.35 21.22 2.44
CA GLY A 434 5.10 20.85 1.25
C GLY A 434 4.52 19.62 0.55
N HIS A 435 4.46 19.65 -0.79
CA HIS A 435 4.16 18.46 -1.59
C HIS A 435 5.45 17.72 -1.97
N GLY A 436 5.38 16.40 -2.06
CA GLY A 436 6.55 15.58 -2.37
C GLY A 436 7.00 15.71 -3.83
N SER A 437 8.16 15.16 -4.14
CA SER A 437 8.75 15.16 -5.50
C SER A 437 9.55 13.87 -5.77
N GLY A 438 10.26 13.78 -6.89
CA GLY A 438 11.11 12.62 -7.21
C GLY A 438 10.34 11.39 -7.72
N GLY A 439 11.10 10.39 -8.17
CA GLY A 439 10.61 9.22 -8.92
C GLY A 439 10.48 9.46 -10.42
N GLU A 440 9.78 8.54 -11.10
CA GLU A 440 9.73 8.47 -12.56
C GLU A 440 8.70 9.42 -13.23
N TYR A 441 7.84 10.08 -12.44
CA TYR A 441 6.78 10.96 -12.94
C TYR A 441 6.49 12.15 -12.01
N ASN A 442 5.83 13.18 -12.54
CA ASN A 442 5.41 14.37 -11.78
C ASN A 442 4.39 14.02 -10.70
N VAL A 443 4.35 14.78 -9.59
CA VAL A 443 3.38 14.54 -8.50
C VAL A 443 1.92 14.60 -8.99
N GLN A 444 1.09 13.66 -8.54
CA GLN A 444 -0.32 13.56 -8.95
C GLN A 444 -1.27 14.27 -7.98
N LEU A 445 -2.43 14.73 -8.50
CA LEU A 445 -3.45 15.49 -7.77
C LEU A 445 -4.76 14.72 -7.56
N GLY A 446 -5.50 15.10 -6.52
CA GLY A 446 -6.83 14.61 -6.13
C GLY A 446 -6.83 13.50 -5.06
N PHE A 447 -5.66 13.05 -4.61
CA PHE A 447 -5.39 11.62 -4.51
C PHE A 447 -6.23 10.81 -3.51
N GLY A 448 -6.85 9.72 -3.99
CA GLY A 448 -7.84 8.91 -3.28
C GLY A 448 -7.39 8.36 -1.92
N TRP A 449 -6.19 7.81 -1.80
CA TRP A 449 -5.70 7.34 -0.50
C TRP A 449 -5.46 8.47 0.51
N THR A 450 -5.23 9.70 0.05
CA THR A 450 -4.87 10.84 0.89
C THR A 450 -6.16 11.34 1.49
N ASN A 451 -7.19 11.45 0.65
CA ASN A 451 -8.55 11.74 1.07
C ASN A 451 -9.01 10.71 2.11
N GLY A 452 -8.85 9.42 1.82
CA GLY A 452 -9.23 8.32 2.71
C GLY A 452 -8.51 8.36 4.06
N VAL A 453 -7.18 8.51 4.07
CA VAL A 453 -6.39 8.60 5.31
C VAL A 453 -6.76 9.84 6.11
N ILE A 454 -6.93 11.01 5.47
CA ILE A 454 -7.31 12.22 6.19
C ILE A 454 -8.70 12.09 6.80
N MET A 455 -9.70 11.55 6.07
CA MET A 455 -11.04 11.31 6.61
C MET A 455 -11.00 10.39 7.82
N GLU A 456 -10.22 9.32 7.76
CA GLU A 456 -10.00 8.39 8.87
C GLU A 456 -9.40 9.08 10.11
N LEU A 457 -8.41 9.96 9.93
CA LEU A 457 -7.81 10.70 11.04
C LEU A 457 -8.77 11.75 11.62
N LEU A 458 -9.56 12.40 10.75
CA LEU A 458 -10.59 13.36 11.15
C LEU A 458 -11.74 12.68 11.91
N ASP A 459 -12.16 11.48 11.51
CA ASP A 459 -13.14 10.70 12.27
C ASP A 459 -12.56 10.27 13.63
N LYS A 460 -11.34 9.74 13.63
CA LYS A 460 -10.71 9.16 14.82
C LYS A 460 -10.31 10.17 15.90
N TYR A 461 -9.77 11.31 15.49
CA TYR A 461 -9.22 12.33 16.40
C TYR A 461 -9.90 13.70 16.24
N GLY A 462 -11.01 13.78 15.49
CA GLY A 462 -11.71 15.04 15.20
C GLY A 462 -12.23 15.77 16.43
N ASP A 463 -12.37 15.09 17.56
CA ASP A 463 -12.77 15.67 18.83
C ASP A 463 -11.69 16.56 19.46
N ARG A 464 -10.43 16.41 19.03
CA ARG A 464 -9.28 17.16 19.56
C ARG A 464 -8.35 17.77 18.50
N LEU A 465 -8.40 17.30 17.25
CA LEU A 465 -7.65 17.89 16.13
C LEU A 465 -8.08 19.34 15.88
N THR A 466 -7.10 20.21 15.60
CA THR A 466 -7.33 21.61 15.24
C THR A 466 -6.54 21.99 13.98
N ALA A 467 -7.14 22.86 13.16
CA ALA A 467 -6.52 23.36 11.94
C ALA A 467 -5.25 24.19 12.23
N GLU A 468 -5.26 24.94 13.33
CA GLU A 468 -4.15 25.75 13.83
C GLU A 468 -4.06 25.64 15.36
N ASP A 469 -2.91 25.99 15.91
CA ASP A 469 -2.78 26.13 17.37
C ASP A 469 -3.64 27.29 17.84
N ARG A 470 -4.77 26.98 18.49
CA ARG A 470 -5.57 27.98 19.20
C ARG A 470 -4.92 28.16 20.57
N PHE A 471 -4.24 29.28 20.78
CA PHE A 471 -3.96 29.73 22.13
C PHE A 471 -5.31 30.03 22.79
N GLU A 472 -5.81 29.10 23.60
CA GLU A 472 -6.90 29.44 24.50
C GLU A 472 -6.40 30.52 25.44
N ASP A 473 -7.04 31.70 25.43
CA ASP A 473 -6.89 32.74 26.45
C ASP A 473 -7.41 32.22 27.80
N ASN A 474 -6.70 31.26 28.40
CA ASN A 474 -6.99 30.77 29.73
C ASN A 474 -5.96 31.33 30.71
N LYS A 475 -6.43 32.38 31.39
CA LYS A 475 -6.09 32.91 32.73
C LYS A 475 -4.74 32.49 33.32
N PRO A 476 -3.96 33.46 33.87
CA PRO A 476 -2.67 33.14 34.47
C PRO A 476 -2.84 32.11 35.59
N LEU A 477 -2.16 30.98 35.45
CA LEU A 477 -1.94 30.04 36.53
C LEU A 477 -1.06 30.74 37.56
N VAL A 478 -1.68 31.49 38.49
CA VAL A 478 -1.02 31.88 39.73
C VAL A 478 -0.89 30.60 40.55
N ALA A 479 0.21 29.89 40.33
CA ALA A 479 0.66 28.89 41.27
C ALA A 479 0.96 29.61 42.59
N SER A 480 0.07 29.43 43.57
CA SER A 480 0.34 29.75 44.96
C SER A 480 1.42 28.80 45.46
N ILE A 481 2.68 29.20 45.26
CA ILE A 481 3.82 28.59 45.93
C ILE A 481 3.75 29.08 47.39
N ALA A 482 3.14 28.28 48.26
CA ALA A 482 3.44 28.34 49.68
C ALA A 482 4.91 27.93 49.84
N VAL A 483 5.74 28.92 50.13
CA VAL A 483 7.13 28.77 50.53
C VAL A 483 7.14 28.03 51.86
N ASP A 484 7.72 26.84 51.90
CA ASP A 484 8.33 26.37 53.13
C ASP A 484 9.76 25.92 52.83
N GLY A 485 10.70 26.55 53.52
CA GLY A 485 12.11 26.54 53.20
C GLY A 485 12.87 25.37 53.83
N SER A 486 13.82 24.82 53.10
CA SER A 486 15.18 24.58 53.60
C SER A 486 16.06 24.03 52.48
N VAL A 487 16.98 24.87 52.02
CA VAL A 487 18.08 24.51 51.12
C VAL A 487 19.26 24.08 51.99
N SER A 488 19.80 22.87 51.78
CA SER A 488 21.20 22.59 52.13
C SER A 488 21.99 22.28 50.86
N THR A 489 22.87 23.22 50.55
CA THR A 489 23.90 23.21 49.52
C THR A 489 24.91 22.08 49.73
N PHE A 490 25.21 21.29 48.69
CA PHE A 490 26.60 20.90 48.39
C PHE A 490 26.72 20.51 46.91
N GLY A 491 27.39 21.38 46.15
CA GLY A 491 27.69 21.19 44.74
C GLY A 491 29.01 20.45 44.51
N GLN A 492 29.00 19.67 43.44
CA GLN A 492 29.99 19.52 42.37
C GLN A 492 31.46 19.12 42.67
N VAL A 493 31.99 18.40 41.67
CA VAL A 493 33.39 18.19 41.26
C VAL A 493 34.05 16.86 41.70
N LEU A 494 34.30 15.93 40.76
CA LEU A 494 35.61 15.76 40.08
C LEU A 494 35.62 14.52 39.13
N THR A 495 36.30 14.69 37.99
CA THR A 495 36.51 13.73 36.89
C THR A 495 37.83 12.95 37.05
N LEU A 496 37.94 11.83 36.30
CA LEU A 496 39.14 11.17 35.71
C LEU A 496 39.79 9.94 36.39
N VAL A 497 39.52 8.78 35.76
CA VAL A 497 40.44 7.75 35.19
C VAL A 497 41.51 7.08 36.05
N LEU A 498 41.46 5.73 36.11
CA LEU A 498 42.61 4.84 35.87
C LEU A 498 42.16 3.45 35.39
N ALA A 499 42.93 2.91 34.45
CA ALA A 499 42.66 1.72 33.66
C ALA A 499 43.45 0.49 34.14
N LEU A 500 43.04 -0.68 33.63
CA LEU A 500 43.72 -1.99 33.52
C LEU A 500 43.69 -2.91 34.76
N VAL A 501 43.04 -4.08 34.65
CA VAL A 501 43.62 -5.41 34.29
C VAL A 501 42.47 -6.40 33.99
N VAL A 502 42.67 -7.27 32.99
CA VAL A 502 41.84 -8.39 32.47
C VAL A 502 42.69 -9.68 32.60
N PRO A 503 42.23 -10.96 32.48
CA PRO A 503 40.97 -11.66 32.79
C PRO A 503 41.14 -12.97 33.61
N LEU A 504 40.03 -13.58 34.07
CA LEU A 504 39.79 -15.03 34.16
C LEU A 504 38.27 -15.18 34.00
N GLY A 505 37.66 -15.90 33.06
CA GLY A 505 38.02 -17.18 32.47
C GLY A 505 36.93 -18.17 32.83
N PHE A 506 35.79 -18.17 32.12
CA PHE A 506 34.86 -19.30 32.13
C PHE A 506 34.26 -19.54 30.74
N LYS A 507 34.60 -20.71 30.21
CA LYS A 507 34.00 -21.36 29.05
C LYS A 507 32.59 -21.83 29.41
N ILE A 508 31.59 -21.53 28.57
CA ILE A 508 30.47 -22.45 28.34
C ILE A 508 30.27 -22.61 26.83
N ASN A 509 30.07 -23.87 26.46
CA ASN A 509 30.12 -24.45 25.13
C ASN A 509 29.11 -23.87 24.14
N CYS A 510 29.58 -23.78 22.89
CA CYS A 510 28.79 -23.66 21.69
C CYS A 510 28.05 -24.97 21.42
N GLN A 511 26.72 -24.94 21.32
CA GLN A 511 25.99 -25.85 20.43
C GLN A 511 25.38 -25.00 19.31
N LYS A 512 26.16 -24.86 18.23
CA LYS A 512 25.65 -24.60 16.90
C LYS A 512 25.02 -25.90 16.40
N ASN A 513 23.75 -25.86 16.02
CA ASN A 513 23.12 -26.61 14.93
C ASN A 513 21.60 -26.63 15.12
N TYR A 514 20.90 -25.53 14.79
CA TYR A 514 19.44 -25.56 14.57
C TYR A 514 18.89 -24.44 13.66
N ILE A 515 19.72 -23.56 13.08
CA ILE A 515 19.25 -22.43 12.25
C ILE A 515 19.12 -22.80 10.76
N ILE A 516 19.75 -23.89 10.32
CA ILE A 516 19.79 -24.25 8.89
C ILE A 516 18.49 -24.94 8.43
N SER A 517 17.80 -25.69 9.31
CA SER A 517 16.54 -26.36 8.90
C SER A 517 15.35 -25.40 8.84
N THR A 518 15.30 -24.36 9.68
CA THR A 518 14.17 -23.43 9.71
C THR A 518 14.14 -22.53 8.47
N VAL A 519 15.30 -22.09 7.97
CA VAL A 519 15.40 -21.28 6.74
C VAL A 519 15.12 -22.11 5.47
N GLU A 520 15.53 -23.38 5.43
CA GLU A 520 15.24 -24.27 4.30
C GLU A 520 13.76 -24.73 4.27
N ILE A 521 13.17 -25.01 5.44
CA ILE A 521 11.73 -25.27 5.57
C ILE A 521 10.93 -24.00 5.25
N PHE A 522 11.39 -22.82 5.69
CA PHE A 522 10.78 -21.55 5.30
C PHE A 522 10.98 -21.29 3.81
N ASN A 523 12.05 -21.71 3.14
CA ASN A 523 12.22 -21.54 1.69
C ASN A 523 11.34 -22.49 0.86
N MET A 524 11.13 -23.74 1.30
CA MET A 524 10.22 -24.67 0.61
C MET A 524 8.75 -24.33 0.90
N ALA A 525 8.43 -24.01 2.17
CA ALA A 525 7.10 -23.55 2.55
C ALA A 525 6.80 -22.18 1.95
N SER A 526 7.73 -21.22 1.96
CA SER A 526 7.50 -19.90 1.35
C SER A 526 7.47 -19.95 -0.16
N ASN A 527 8.24 -20.77 -0.89
CA ASN A 527 8.08 -20.77 -2.35
C ASN A 527 6.78 -21.45 -2.83
N MET A 528 6.26 -22.46 -2.12
CA MET A 528 4.96 -23.08 -2.46
C MET A 528 3.76 -22.35 -1.81
N ALA A 529 3.94 -21.81 -0.61
CA ALA A 529 2.93 -21.06 0.12
C ALA A 529 2.90 -19.59 -0.27
N ILE A 530 3.99 -18.90 -0.63
CA ILE A 530 3.89 -17.54 -1.22
C ILE A 530 3.08 -17.60 -2.51
N PHE A 531 3.13 -18.67 -3.31
CA PHE A 531 2.31 -18.76 -4.52
C PHE A 531 0.83 -19.05 -4.23
N ARG A 532 0.51 -19.92 -3.25
CA ARG A 532 -0.88 -20.23 -2.85
C ARG A 532 -1.50 -19.21 -1.89
N ILE A 533 -0.71 -18.66 -0.98
CA ILE A 533 -1.04 -17.61 -0.02
C ILE A 533 -1.06 -16.25 -0.71
N LYS A 534 -0.24 -15.92 -1.73
CA LYS A 534 -0.46 -14.68 -2.52
C LYS A 534 -1.89 -14.62 -3.11
N MET A 535 -2.46 -15.75 -3.53
CA MET A 535 -3.84 -15.80 -4.04
C MET A 535 -4.89 -15.67 -2.90
N ILE A 536 -4.65 -16.30 -1.75
CA ILE A 536 -5.61 -16.34 -0.63
C ILE A 536 -5.53 -15.08 0.25
N SER A 537 -4.32 -14.54 0.49
CA SER A 537 -4.07 -13.42 1.41
C SER A 537 -4.66 -12.11 0.89
N TYR A 538 -4.49 -11.84 -0.40
CA TYR A 538 -4.97 -10.59 -0.99
C TYR A 538 -6.51 -10.55 -1.16
N SER A 539 -7.15 -11.71 -1.24
CA SER A 539 -8.62 -11.79 -1.29
C SER A 539 -9.27 -11.81 0.11
N ALA A 540 -8.63 -12.41 1.11
CA ALA A 540 -9.14 -12.51 2.49
C ALA A 540 -9.29 -11.17 3.21
N TRP A 541 -8.31 -10.28 3.05
CA TRP A 541 -8.31 -8.95 3.65
C TRP A 541 -9.49 -8.09 3.19
N LEU A 542 -9.75 -8.18 1.90
CA LEU A 542 -10.78 -7.43 1.23
C LEU A 542 -12.18 -8.00 1.57
N ARG A 543 -12.26 -9.32 1.76
CA ARG A 543 -13.42 -9.98 2.36
C ARG A 543 -13.69 -9.40 3.76
N TYR A 544 -12.69 -9.15 4.62
CA TYR A 544 -12.90 -8.65 6.00
C TYR A 544 -13.39 -7.21 6.12
N LEU A 545 -12.99 -6.32 5.21
CA LEU A 545 -13.61 -4.99 5.13
C LEU A 545 -15.13 -5.10 4.92
N ILE A 546 -15.59 -6.14 4.21
CA ILE A 546 -17.01 -6.47 4.09
C ILE A 546 -17.56 -6.86 5.47
N ALA A 547 -16.84 -7.64 6.28
CA ALA A 547 -17.39 -8.23 7.52
C ALA A 547 -17.30 -7.40 8.81
N ARG A 548 -16.26 -6.57 9.01
CA ARG A 548 -16.10 -5.86 10.30
C ARG A 548 -16.93 -4.60 10.40
N ASP A 549 -17.01 -3.85 9.32
CA ASP A 549 -17.85 -2.65 9.26
C ASP A 549 -19.34 -3.00 9.05
N LEU A 550 -19.70 -4.29 8.90
CA LEU A 550 -21.09 -4.78 8.96
C LEU A 550 -21.77 -4.54 10.31
N ASN A 551 -21.03 -4.30 11.40
CA ASN A 551 -21.68 -3.85 12.64
C ASN A 551 -22.33 -2.45 12.51
N LYS A 552 -21.97 -1.67 11.47
CA LYS A 552 -22.68 -0.45 11.05
C LYS A 552 -23.70 -0.70 9.94
N ILE A 553 -23.70 -1.89 9.32
CA ILE A 553 -24.61 -2.29 8.23
C ILE A 553 -25.49 -3.44 8.76
N THR A 554 -26.51 -3.11 9.54
CA THR A 554 -27.45 -4.13 10.05
C THR A 554 -28.30 -4.71 8.91
N HIS A 555 -28.45 -6.05 8.93
CA HIS A 555 -29.47 -6.88 8.25
C HIS A 555 -29.36 -7.32 6.77
N PHE A 556 -28.18 -7.39 6.13
CA PHE A 556 -28.17 -7.70 4.68
C PHE A 556 -27.16 -8.74 4.14
N VAL A 557 -26.42 -9.48 4.96
CA VAL A 557 -25.30 -10.34 4.48
C VAL A 557 -25.34 -11.77 5.03
N ALA A 558 -26.47 -12.47 4.84
CA ALA A 558 -26.50 -13.93 4.99
C ALA A 558 -26.60 -14.65 3.63
N ASP A 559 -27.39 -14.11 2.69
CA ASP A 559 -27.78 -14.89 1.51
C ASP A 559 -26.94 -14.60 0.25
N ASP A 560 -26.55 -13.34 -0.02
CA ASP A 560 -25.93 -12.97 -1.30
C ASP A 560 -24.40 -13.14 -1.36
N PHE A 561 -23.71 -13.05 -0.23
CA PHE A 561 -22.25 -13.18 -0.17
C PHE A 561 -21.79 -14.58 0.24
N CYS A 562 -22.50 -15.25 1.14
CA CYS A 562 -22.05 -16.53 1.69
C CYS A 562 -22.27 -17.70 0.72
N THR A 563 -23.34 -17.66 -0.08
CA THR A 563 -23.72 -18.79 -0.94
C THR A 563 -22.72 -19.05 -2.09
N PRO A 564 -22.24 -18.05 -2.86
CA PRO A 564 -21.20 -18.27 -3.88
C PRO A 564 -19.82 -18.57 -3.27
N ILE A 565 -19.56 -18.13 -2.02
CA ILE A 565 -18.33 -18.42 -1.28
C ILE A 565 -18.27 -19.90 -0.86
N ILE A 566 -19.42 -20.50 -0.52
CA ILE A 566 -19.51 -21.93 -0.20
C ILE A 566 -19.24 -22.78 -1.45
N ASP A 567 -19.83 -22.42 -2.59
CA ASP A 567 -19.68 -23.21 -3.82
C ASP A 567 -18.24 -23.17 -4.38
N SER A 568 -17.59 -21.99 -4.39
CA SER A 568 -16.20 -21.87 -4.86
C SER A 568 -15.17 -22.50 -3.91
N ALA A 569 -15.42 -22.52 -2.59
CA ALA A 569 -14.53 -23.16 -1.62
C ALA A 569 -14.68 -24.69 -1.56
N LEU A 570 -15.77 -25.26 -2.11
CA LEU A 570 -16.01 -26.70 -2.21
C LEU A 570 -15.55 -27.30 -3.54
N GLU A 571 -15.42 -26.50 -4.61
CA GLU A 571 -14.90 -26.96 -5.92
C GLU A 571 -13.36 -27.12 -5.97
N TYR A 572 -12.64 -26.65 -4.94
CA TYR A 572 -11.16 -26.68 -4.87
C TYR A 572 -10.58 -27.73 -3.90
N ASP A 573 -11.39 -28.64 -3.34
CA ASP A 573 -10.93 -29.81 -2.57
C ASP A 573 -10.50 -31.00 -3.45
#